data_AF-A0A1E7F769-F1
#
_entry.id   AF-A0A1E7F769-F1
#
_cell.length_a   1.000
_cell.length_b   1.000
_cell.length_c   1.000
_cell.angle_alpha   90.00
_cell.angle_beta   90.00
_cell.angle_gamma   90.00
#
_symmetry.space_group_name_H-M   'P 1'
#
loop_
_entity.id
_entity.type
_entity.pdbx_description
1 polymer ?
#
loop_
_entity_poly.entity_id
_entity_poly.type
_entity_poly.pdbx_seq_one_letter_code
_entity_poly.pdbx_strand_id
1 'polypeptide(L)' 'VWTPYGGWWVNPPQWKRNTGMAGLGIAVVMMGLFKVSASKERRPIAPYKQIPSQSWCKFAKEDDPRLK' A
#
# COMPACT_ATOMS: atom_id res chain seq x y z
N VAL A 1 -28.81 -22.60 0.88
CA VAL A 1 -28.75 -21.29 0.21
C VAL A 1 -27.31 -20.83 0.22
N TRP A 2 -26.75 -20.40 -0.92
CA TRP A 2 -25.40 -19.83 -1.02
C TRP A 2 -25.50 -18.31 -1.08
N THR A 3 -24.57 -17.63 -0.41
CA THR A 3 -24.48 -16.16 -0.36
C THR A 3 -23.01 -15.74 -0.50
N PRO A 4 -22.72 -14.58 -1.10
CA PRO A 4 -21.34 -14.16 -1.38
C PRO A 4 -20.50 -13.90 -0.12
N TYR A 5 -21.13 -13.53 1.00
CA TYR A 5 -20.46 -13.26 2.28
C TYR A 5 -20.55 -14.44 3.27
N GLY A 6 -21.23 -15.53 2.90
CA GLY A 6 -21.53 -16.66 3.79
C GLY A 6 -22.88 -16.55 4.51
N GLY A 7 -23.27 -17.62 5.20
CA GLY A 7 -24.52 -17.72 5.98
C GLY A 7 -24.39 -17.23 7.43
N TRP A 8 -25.40 -17.56 8.24
CA TRP A 8 -25.43 -17.27 9.67
C TRP A 8 -24.42 -18.15 10.44
N TRP A 9 -23.62 -17.55 11.32
CA TRP A 9 -22.56 -18.21 12.11
C TRP A 9 -21.53 -19.03 11.31
N VAL A 10 -21.06 -18.50 10.17
CA VAL A 10 -20.06 -19.18 9.35
C VAL A 10 -18.72 -19.32 10.07
N ASN A 11 -18.27 -20.57 10.25
CA ASN A 11 -16.95 -20.92 10.77
C ASN A 11 -16.29 -21.99 9.86
N PRO A 12 -15.70 -21.58 8.73
CA PRO A 12 -15.13 -22.54 7.79
C PRO A 12 -13.80 -23.07 8.34
N PRO A 13 -13.51 -24.37 8.23
CA PRO A 13 -12.37 -25.00 8.87
C PRO A 13 -11.00 -24.45 8.41
N GLN A 14 -10.95 -23.81 7.24
CA GLN A 14 -9.73 -23.28 6.63
C GLN A 14 -9.69 -21.74 6.60
N TRP A 15 -10.44 -21.05 7.47
CA TRP A 15 -10.54 -19.59 7.46
C TRP A 15 -9.16 -18.91 7.53
N LYS A 16 -8.24 -19.42 8.36
CA LYS A 16 -6.88 -18.87 8.53
C LYS A 16 -6.10 -18.86 7.23
N ARG A 17 -6.12 -19.98 6.49
CA ARG A 17 -5.44 -20.12 5.20
C ARG A 17 -6.03 -19.17 4.18
N ASN A 18 -7.36 -19.11 4.10
CA ASN A 18 -8.05 -18.25 3.12
C ASN A 18 -7.76 -16.77 3.37
N THR A 19 -7.80 -16.32 4.64
CA THR A 19 -7.41 -14.96 5.02
C THR A 19 -5.94 -14.68 4.70
N GLY A 20 -5.06 -15.65 4.95
CA GLY A 20 -3.64 -15.54 4.59
C GLY A 20 -3.44 -15.31 3.08
N MET A 21 -4.14 -16.09 2.24
CA MET A 21 -4.07 -15.95 0.78
C MET A 21 -4.65 -14.62 0.30
N ALA A 22 -5.78 -14.18 0.85
CA ALA A 22 -6.37 -12.89 0.53
C ALA A 22 -5.43 -11.73 0.93
N GLY A 23 -4.86 -11.78 2.13
CA GLY A 23 -3.88 -10.81 2.61
C GLY A 23 -2.63 -10.75 1.75
N LEU A 24 -2.10 -11.91 1.32
CA LEU A 24 -0.99 -12.00 0.39
C LEU A 24 -1.32 -11.30 -0.95
N GLY A 25 -2.50 -11.58 -1.52
CA GLY A 25 -2.95 -10.95 -2.76
C GLY A 25 -3.03 -9.43 -2.64
N ILE A 26 -3.62 -8.92 -1.55
CA ILE A 26 -3.68 -7.49 -1.26
C ILE A 26 -2.26 -6.90 -1.15
N ALA A 27 -1.37 -7.56 -0.41
CA ALA A 27 -0.01 -7.08 -0.21
C ALA A 27 0.75 -6.96 -1.54
N VAL A 28 0.63 -7.94 -2.43
CA VAL A 28 1.26 -7.92 -3.76
C VAL A 28 0.77 -6.72 -4.59
N VAL A 29 -0.54 -6.51 -4.64
CA VAL A 29 -1.12 -5.38 -5.38
C VAL A 29 -0.68 -4.05 -4.77
N MET A 30 -0.74 -3.92 -3.44
CA MET A 30 -0.34 -2.71 -2.74
C MET A 30 1.15 -2.39 -2.91
N MET A 31 2.03 -3.39 -2.92
CA MET A 31 3.45 -3.18 -3.21
C MET A 31 3.67 -2.65 -4.64
N GLY A 32 2.93 -3.18 -5.62
CA GLY A 32 2.97 -2.68 -6.99
C GLY A 32 2.51 -1.22 -7.10
N LEU A 33 1.34 -0.93 -6.51
CA LEU A 33 0.79 0.43 -6.44
C LEU A 33 1.74 1.39 -5.74
N PHE A 34 2.34 0.99 -4.62
CA PHE A 34 3.31 1.79 -3.89
C PHE A 34 4.52 2.17 -4.75
N LYS A 35 5.11 1.19 -5.47
CA LYS A 35 6.23 1.47 -6.38
C LYS A 35 5.84 2.46 -7.48
N VAL A 36 4.65 2.28 -8.07
CA VAL A 36 4.15 3.19 -9.10
C VAL A 36 3.93 4.59 -8.53
N SER A 37 3.29 4.70 -7.36
CA SER A 37 3.05 5.96 -6.67
C SER A 37 4.36 6.69 -6.37
N ALA A 38 5.31 6.02 -5.70
CA ALA A 38 6.59 6.59 -5.34
C ALA A 38 7.44 7.02 -6.55
N SER A 39 7.27 6.36 -7.70
CA SER A 39 7.96 6.73 -8.95
C SER A 39 7.39 7.97 -9.63
N LYS A 40 6.11 8.30 -9.35
CA LYS A 40 5.37 9.38 -10.01
C LYS A 40 5.14 10.59 -9.11
N GLU A 41 5.27 10.43 -7.79
CA GLU A 41 5.01 11.50 -6.83
C GLU A 41 5.93 12.69 -7.08
N ARG A 42 5.32 13.86 -7.28
CA ARG A 42 5.96 15.16 -7.45
C ARG A 42 5.41 16.13 -6.41
N ARG A 43 6.28 16.96 -5.84
CA ARG A 43 5.95 17.94 -4.80
C ARG A 43 6.39 19.33 -5.26
N PRO A 44 5.45 20.14 -5.80
CA PRO A 44 5.77 21.52 -6.19
C PRO A 44 6.21 22.40 -5.02
N ILE A 45 5.75 22.08 -3.81
CA ILE A 45 6.11 22.74 -2.57
C ILE A 45 6.74 21.70 -1.66
N ALA A 46 7.97 21.96 -1.24
CA ALA A 46 8.67 21.10 -0.30
C ALA A 46 7.98 21.11 1.08
N PRO A 47 7.92 19.97 1.78
CA PRO A 47 7.27 19.90 3.08
C PRO A 47 8.01 20.74 4.13
N TYR A 48 7.29 21.19 5.17
CA TYR A 48 7.86 22.04 6.21
C TYR A 48 8.94 21.32 7.05
N LYS A 49 8.81 20.00 7.21
CA LYS A 49 9.74 19.10 7.90
C LYS A 49 10.00 17.86 7.07
N GLN A 50 11.06 17.14 7.41
CA GLN A 50 11.35 15.85 6.78
C GLN A 50 10.23 14.84 7.10
N ILE A 51 9.77 14.13 6.07
CA ILE A 51 8.74 13.10 6.17
C ILE A 51 9.28 11.77 5.60
N PRO A 52 8.86 10.62 6.16
CA PRO A 52 9.36 9.31 5.70
C PRO A 52 9.18 9.06 4.20
N SER A 53 8.08 9.55 3.62
CA SER A 53 7.80 9.39 2.19
C SER A 53 8.79 10.08 1.26
N GLN A 54 9.57 11.06 1.75
CA GLN A 54 10.67 11.63 0.96
C GLN A 54 11.76 10.59 0.65
N SER A 55 11.97 9.59 1.51
CA SER A 55 13.00 8.56 1.27
C SER A 55 12.65 7.57 0.16
N TRP A 56 11.36 7.37 -0.08
CA TRP A 56 10.88 6.39 -1.08
C TRP A 56 10.60 7.01 -2.45
N CYS A 57 10.35 8.32 -2.51
CA CYS A 57 9.96 8.99 -3.75
C CYS A 57 11.16 9.30 -4.64
N LYS A 58 11.03 9.00 -5.94
CA LYS A 58 12.09 9.21 -6.92
C LYS A 58 12.53 10.67 -7.02
N PHE A 59 11.59 11.59 -7.01
CA PHE A 59 11.82 13.02 -7.26
C PHE A 59 12.02 13.85 -6.00
N ALA A 60 12.08 13.24 -4.82
CA ALA A 60 12.16 13.97 -3.56
C ALA A 60 13.35 14.93 -3.48
N LYS A 61 14.52 14.54 -4.00
CA LYS A 61 15.73 15.39 -4.03
C LYS A 61 15.65 16.53 -5.04
N GLU A 62 14.91 16.34 -6.14
CA GLU A 62 14.67 17.39 -7.14
C GLU A 62 13.71 18.44 -6.58
N ASP A 63 12.65 17.97 -5.94
CA ASP A 63 11.56 18.79 -5.42
C ASP A 63 11.92 19.51 -4.09
N ASP A 64 12.85 18.96 -3.31
CA ASP A 64 13.38 19.57 -2.08
C ASP A 64 14.92 19.60 -2.07
N PRO A 65 15.54 20.71 -2.49
CA PRO A 65 17.00 20.87 -2.55
C PRO A 65 17.71 20.77 -1.20
N ARG A 66 16.97 20.75 -0.08
CA ARG A 66 17.53 20.57 1.27
C ARG A 66 17.87 19.09 1.55
N LEU A 67 17.31 18.16 0.79
CA LEU A 67 17.60 16.73 0.85
C LEU A 67 18.85 16.41 0.01
N LYS A 68 20.01 16.95 0.38
CA LYS A 68 21.28 16.56 -0.26
C LYS A 68 21.72 15.18 0.23
#